data_AF-A0A0B2USC6-F1
#
_entry.id   AF-A0A0B2USC6-F1
#
_cell.length_a   1.000
_cell.length_b   1.000
_cell.length_c   1.000
_cell.angle_alpha   90.00
_cell.angle_beta   90.00
_cell.angle_gamma   90.00
#
_symmetry.space_group_name_H-M   'P 1'
#
loop_
_entity.id
_entity.type
_entity.pdbx_description
1 polymer ?
#
loop_
_entity_poly.entity_id
_entity_poly.type
_entity_poly.pdbx_seq_one_letter_code
_entity_poly.pdbx_strand_id
1 'polypeptide(L)'
;TTESSILSEHPLKEKWTYWYLNDQREKSWEKRLKKVCTFTTVEQFWGLYLNIRPPSMLHNTCDYNVFKWNIQPMWEVPENANGGRWLITVNV
;
A
#
# COMPACT_ATOMS: atom_id res chain seq x y z
N THR A 1 -11.59 8.97 38.24
CA THR A 1 -10.17 9.07 37.86
C THR A 1 -10.01 8.33 36.54
N THR A 2 -9.61 9.06 35.49
CA THR A 2 -8.99 8.56 34.23
C THR A 2 -9.65 7.39 33.48
N GLU A 3 -10.63 7.67 32.60
CA GLU A 3 -11.14 6.67 31.63
C GLU A 3 -11.28 7.19 30.18
N SER A 4 -10.81 8.39 29.87
CA SER A 4 -10.98 8.99 28.52
C SER A 4 -9.69 9.02 27.66
N SER A 5 -8.59 8.42 28.10
CA SER A 5 -7.27 8.61 27.46
C SER A 5 -6.76 7.43 26.61
N ILE A 6 -7.59 6.43 26.26
CA ILE A 6 -7.08 5.16 25.69
C ILE A 6 -7.23 5.00 24.17
N LEU A 7 -7.94 5.86 23.43
CA LEU A 7 -8.06 5.69 21.96
C LEU A 7 -8.00 7.01 21.18
N SER A 8 -6.97 7.83 21.38
CA SER A 8 -6.68 8.86 20.37
C SER A 8 -5.94 8.19 19.22
N GLU A 9 -6.61 7.98 18.08
CA GLU A 9 -5.91 7.59 16.86
C GLU A 9 -4.94 8.69 16.45
N HIS A 10 -3.76 8.31 15.96
CA HIS A 10 -2.74 9.25 15.51
C HIS A 10 -2.91 9.50 14.00
N PRO A 11 -3.41 10.69 13.60
CA PRO A 11 -3.67 10.97 12.19
C PRO A 11 -2.37 11.07 11.40
N LEU A 12 -2.36 10.49 10.20
CA LEU A 12 -1.31 10.72 9.22
C LEU A 12 -1.55 12.07 8.54
N LYS A 13 -0.46 12.72 8.11
CA LYS A 13 -0.55 13.97 7.33
C LYS A 13 -1.35 13.81 6.03
N GLU A 14 -1.24 12.62 5.43
CA GLU A 14 -1.86 12.29 4.14
C GLU A 14 -2.65 10.99 4.29
N LYS A 15 -3.65 10.82 3.43
CA LYS A 15 -4.35 9.54 3.28
C LYS A 15 -3.55 8.64 2.34
N TRP A 16 -3.45 7.36 2.65
CA TRP A 16 -2.68 6.39 1.87
C TRP A 16 -3.55 5.20 1.48
N THR A 17 -3.26 4.62 0.33
CA THR A 17 -3.92 3.43 -0.16
C THR A 17 -2.90 2.33 -0.40
N TYR A 18 -3.18 1.18 0.19
CA TYR A 18 -2.44 -0.05 0.01
C TYR A 18 -3.06 -0.85 -1.14
N TRP A 19 -2.21 -1.32 -2.05
CA TRP A 19 -2.59 -2.08 -3.22
C TRP A 19 -1.81 -3.38 -3.29
N TYR A 20 -2.45 -4.40 -3.84
CA TYR A 20 -1.86 -5.70 -4.11
C TYR A 20 -1.93 -5.98 -5.61
N LEU A 21 -0.79 -6.27 -6.21
CA LEU A 21 -0.70 -6.79 -7.57
C LEU A 21 -0.60 -8.32 -7.47
N ASN A 22 -1.63 -9.03 -7.92
CA ASN A 22 -1.65 -10.49 -7.87
C ASN A 22 -0.79 -11.12 -8.97
N ASP A 23 -0.58 -12.44 -8.93
CA ASP A 23 0.27 -13.24 -9.83
C ASP A 23 -0.40 -13.66 -11.16
N GLN A 24 -1.60 -13.15 -11.47
CA GLN A 24 -2.35 -13.50 -12.69
C GLN A 24 -1.77 -12.83 -13.94
N ARG A 25 -0.54 -13.22 -14.32
CA ARG A 25 0.27 -12.59 -15.40
C ARG A 25 -0.35 -12.70 -16.79
N GLU A 26 -1.35 -13.55 -16.98
CA GLU A 26 -2.15 -13.63 -18.20
C GLU A 26 -3.09 -12.41 -18.38
N LYS A 27 -3.32 -11.64 -17.31
CA LYS A 27 -4.16 -10.44 -17.32
C LYS A 27 -3.32 -9.16 -17.40
N SER A 28 -3.95 -8.08 -17.86
CA SER A 28 -3.33 -6.76 -17.87
C SER A 28 -3.03 -6.25 -16.45
N TRP A 29 -2.08 -5.32 -16.33
CA TRP A 29 -1.65 -4.75 -15.04
C TRP A 29 -2.85 -4.19 -14.24
N GLU A 30 -3.73 -3.44 -14.90
CA GLU A 30 -4.90 -2.81 -14.29
C GLU A 30 -5.87 -3.84 -13.73
N LYS A 31 -6.01 -4.98 -14.42
CA LYS A 31 -6.88 -6.07 -13.97
C LYS A 31 -6.28 -6.83 -12.79
N ARG A 32 -4.96 -6.89 -12.68
CA ARG A 32 -4.23 -7.56 -11.57
C ARG A 32 -4.12 -6.68 -10.33
N LEU A 33 -4.07 -5.37 -10.51
CA LEU A 33 -3.91 -4.40 -9.44
C LEU A 33 -5.22 -4.26 -8.64
N LYS A 34 -5.17 -4.54 -7.34
CA LYS A 34 -6.33 -4.51 -6.44
C LYS A 34 -6.09 -3.54 -5.29
N LYS A 35 -7.05 -2.66 -5.07
CA LYS A 35 -7.12 -1.84 -3.87
C LYS A 35 -7.42 -2.74 -2.68
N VAL A 36 -6.58 -2.69 -1.65
CA VAL A 36 -6.75 -3.49 -0.42
C VAL A 36 -7.46 -2.65 0.63
N CYS A 37 -6.87 -1.52 1.00
CA CYS A 37 -7.37 -0.66 2.07
C CYS A 37 -6.86 0.79 1.89
N THR A 38 -7.65 1.77 2.31
CA THR A 38 -7.19 3.16 2.49
C THR A 38 -7.15 3.45 3.99
N PHE A 39 -6.02 3.95 4.48
CA PHE A 39 -5.79 4.28 5.88
C PHE A 39 -5.41 5.75 6.05
N THR A 40 -5.83 6.33 7.17
CA THR A 40 -5.61 7.74 7.51
C THR A 40 -4.98 7.95 8.88
N THR A 41 -4.77 6.86 9.64
CA THR A 41 -4.17 6.88 10.97
C THR A 41 -3.05 5.83 11.07
N VAL A 42 -2.15 6.01 12.03
CA VAL A 42 -1.06 5.06 12.32
C VAL A 42 -1.63 3.69 12.74
N GLU A 43 -2.71 3.69 13.51
CA GLU A 43 -3.39 2.50 13.99
C GLU A 43 -4.02 1.70 12.85
N GLN A 44 -4.67 2.37 11.89
CA GLN A 44 -5.23 1.71 10.71
C GLN A 44 -4.13 1.09 9.84
N PHE A 45 -2.97 1.74 9.72
CA PHE A 45 -1.81 1.17 9.02
C PHE A 45 -1.34 -0.13 9.72
N TRP A 46 -1.12 -0.08 11.03
CA TRP A 46 -0.66 -1.26 11.77
C TRP A 46 -1.70 -2.38 11.80
N GLY A 47 -2.97 -2.02 11.92
CA GLY A 47 -4.08 -2.96 11.81
C GLY A 47 -4.08 -3.70 10.47
N LEU A 48 -3.78 -3.01 9.37
CA LEU A 48 -3.58 -3.67 8.07
C LEU A 48 -2.30 -4.51 8.04
N TYR A 49 -1.16 -3.90 8.35
CA TYR A 49 0.16 -4.51 8.18
C TYR A 49 0.34 -5.81 8.98
N LEU A 50 -0.22 -5.86 10.19
CA LEU A 50 -0.15 -7.05 11.05
C LEU A 50 -1.08 -8.19 10.61
N ASN A 51 -2.06 -7.91 9.74
CA ASN A 51 -3.05 -8.89 9.27
C ASN A 51 -2.84 -9.33 7.81
N ILE A 52 -1.74 -8.91 7.17
CA ILE A 52 -1.35 -9.35 5.84
C ILE A 52 -0.04 -10.15 5.89
N ARG A 53 0.23 -10.92 4.83
CA ARG A 53 1.51 -11.62 4.71
C ARG A 53 2.65 -10.61 4.58
N PRO A 54 3.80 -10.82 5.23
CA PRO A 54 4.96 -9.98 5.00
C PRO A 54 5.45 -10.13 3.55
N PRO A 55 6.14 -9.12 2.98
CA PRO A 55 6.64 -9.17 1.60
C PRO A 55 7.50 -10.41 1.30
N SER A 56 8.26 -10.93 2.28
CA SER A 56 9.08 -12.14 2.12
C SER A 56 8.29 -13.44 1.92
N MET A 57 6.98 -13.43 2.21
CA MET A 57 6.07 -14.56 2.01
C MET A 57 5.14 -14.38 0.81
N LEU A 58 5.37 -13.36 -0.02
CA LEU A 58 4.64 -13.21 -1.27
C LEU A 58 5.10 -14.23 -2.30
N HIS A 59 4.17 -14.64 -3.16
CA HIS A 59 4.53 -15.41 -4.35
C HIS A 59 5.43 -14.55 -5.24
N ASN A 60 6.42 -15.18 -5.87
CA ASN A 60 7.21 -14.54 -6.90
C ASN A 60 6.25 -13.95 -7.94
N THR A 61 6.45 -12.68 -8.31
CA THR A 61 5.60 -11.88 -9.22
C THR A 61 4.37 -11.16 -8.63
N CYS A 62 4.17 -11.25 -7.31
CA CYS A 62 3.24 -10.38 -6.60
C CYS A 62 3.96 -9.15 -6.03
N ASP A 63 3.28 -8.01 -6.03
CA ASP A 63 3.81 -6.77 -5.49
C ASP A 63 2.84 -6.13 -4.50
N TYR A 64 3.39 -5.48 -3.48
CA TYR A 64 2.66 -4.51 -2.66
C TYR A 64 3.03 -3.09 -3.06
N ASN A 65 2.03 -2.22 -3.19
CA ASN A 65 2.23 -0.82 -3.55
C ASN A 65 1.49 0.07 -2.54
N VAL A 66 2.16 1.11 -2.03
CA VAL A 66 1.56 2.09 -1.11
C VAL A 66 1.67 3.47 -1.73
N PHE A 67 0.53 4.07 -2.07
CA PHE A 67 0.46 5.37 -2.75
C PHE A 67 -0.46 6.31 -1.99
N LYS A 68 -0.26 7.63 -2.16
CA LYS A 68 -1.23 8.61 -1.64
C LYS A 68 -2.62 8.32 -2.19
N TRP A 69 -3.64 8.64 -1.41
CA TRP A 69 -5.02 8.47 -1.82
C TRP A 69 -5.29 9.18 -3.15
N ASN A 70 -6.07 8.52 -4.01
CA ASN A 70 -6.41 8.95 -5.36
C ASN A 70 -5.26 8.96 -6.38
N ILE A 71 -4.07 8.45 -6.03
CA ILE A 71 -2.99 8.19 -6.99
C ILE A 71 -2.86 6.67 -7.20
N GLN A 72 -3.04 6.21 -8.44
CA GLN A 72 -2.89 4.79 -8.75
C GLN A 72 -1.40 4.44 -8.95
N PRO A 73 -0.96 3.24 -8.52
CA PRO A 73 0.41 2.76 -8.73
C PRO A 73 0.63 2.32 -10.19
N MET A 74 0.61 3.29 -11.08
CA MET A 74 0.66 3.14 -12.53
C MET A 74 1.46 4.29 -13.14
N TRP A 75 2.24 4.06 -14.19
CA TRP A 75 3.07 5.11 -14.80
C TRP A 75 2.24 6.00 -15.74
N GLU A 76 1.08 5.51 -16.17
CA GLU A 76 0.15 6.16 -17.09
C GLU A 76 -0.65 7.30 -16.44
N VAL A 77 -0.69 7.38 -15.10
CA VAL A 77 -1.41 8.47 -14.43
C VAL A 77 -0.61 9.78 -14.45
N PRO A 78 -1.28 10.94 -14.61
CA PRO A 78 -0.59 12.24 -14.71
C PRO A 78 0.37 12.53 -13.55
N GLU A 79 0.03 12.07 -12.34
CA GLU A 79 0.82 12.29 -11.12
C GLU A 79 2.17 11.55 -11.15
N ASN A 80 2.28 10.47 -11.93
CA ASN A 80 3.49 9.65 -12.03
C ASN A 80 4.22 9.82 -13.37
N ALA A 81 3.57 10.35 -14.41
CA ALA A 81 4.05 10.35 -15.79
C ALA A 81 5.42 11.04 -15.98
N ASN A 82 5.72 12.08 -15.22
CA ASN A 82 6.99 12.82 -15.27
C ASN A 82 7.89 12.53 -14.07
N GLY A 83 7.64 11.42 -13.38
CA GLY A 83 8.37 11.02 -12.20
C GLY A 83 9.48 10.01 -12.47
N GLY A 84 9.82 9.26 -11.42
CA GLY A 84 10.76 8.16 -11.45
C GLY A 84 10.69 7.40 -10.14
N ARG A 85 11.54 6.40 -9.97
CA ARG A 85 11.68 5.68 -8.70
C ARG A 85 13.14 5.46 -8.36
N TRP A 86 13.44 5.55 -7.07
CA TRP A 86 14.66 4.99 -6.51
C TRP A 86 14.45 3.50 -6.32
N LEU A 87 15.35 2.68 -6.87
CA LEU A 87 15.26 1.23 -6.79
C LEU A 87 16.35 0.71 -5.85
N ILE A 88 15.93 -0.04 -4.83
CA ILE A 88 16.81 -0.78 -3.94
C ILE A 88 16.62 -2.26 -4.27
N THR A 89 17.69 -2.92 -4.72
CA THR A 89 17.70 -4.37 -4.95
C THR A 89 18.30 -5.04 -3.73
N VAL A 90 17.54 -5.93 -3.10
CA VAL A 90 18.01 -6.73 -1.97
C VAL A 90 18.34 -8.11 -2.51
N ASN A 91 19.52 -8.61 -2.19
CA ASN A 91 19.88 -10.00 -2.49
C ASN A 91 19.14 -10.90 -1.50
N VAL A 92 18.43 -11.87 -2.04
CA VAL A 92 17.72 -12.92 -1.29
C VAL A 92 18.51 -14.22 -1.33
#